data_AF-A0A2W6CW35-F1
#
_entry.id   AF-A0A2W6CW35-F1
#
_cell.length_a   1.000
_cell.length_b   1.000
_cell.length_c   1.000
_cell.angle_alpha   90.00
_cell.angle_beta   90.00
_cell.angle_gamma   90.00
#
_symmetry.space_group_name_H-M   'P 1'
#
loop_
_entity.id
_entity.type
_entity.pdbx_description
1 polymer ?
#
loop_
_entity_poly.entity_id
_entity_poly.type
_entity_poly.pdbx_seq_one_letter_code
_entity_poly.pdbx_strand_id
1 'polypeptide(L)' 'MATRAPLTPSDLEPFRRELTGYCYRMLGSGSEAEDAVQEAMLRAWRSAEGFEGRSSARS' A
#
# COMPACT_ATOMS: atom_id res chain seq x y z
N MET A 1 -14.42 5.01 -21.52
CA MET A 1 -13.80 5.44 -20.25
C MET A 1 -14.04 4.34 -19.23
N ALA A 2 -13.02 3.53 -18.91
CA ALA A 2 -13.16 2.46 -17.93
C ALA A 2 -13.29 3.09 -16.53
N THR A 3 -14.47 2.99 -15.93
CA THR A 3 -14.64 3.31 -14.51
C THR A 3 -13.78 2.33 -13.73
N ARG A 4 -12.66 2.78 -13.16
CA ARG A 4 -11.88 1.93 -12.27
C ARG A 4 -12.64 1.90 -10.95
N ALA A 5 -13.10 0.72 -10.55
CA ALA A 5 -13.70 0.55 -9.23
C ALA A 5 -12.72 1.10 -8.17
N PRO A 6 -13.23 1.77 -7.11
CA PRO A 6 -12.37 2.29 -6.05
C PRO A 6 -11.55 1.15 -5.45
N LEU A 7 -10.25 1.40 -5.22
CA LEU A 7 -9.39 0.43 -4.53
C LEU A 7 -9.96 0.17 -3.13
N THR A 8 -10.21 -1.10 -2.81
CA THR A 8 -10.67 -1.50 -1.49
C THR A 8 -9.48 -1.88 -0.61
N PRO A 9 -9.60 -1.82 0.73
CA PRO A 9 -8.54 -2.27 1.63
C PRO A 9 -8.12 -3.73 1.35
N SER A 10 -9.06 -4.59 0.95
CA SER A 10 -8.80 -5.99 0.61
C SER A 10 -7.89 -6.16 -0.62
N ASP A 11 -7.87 -5.19 -1.53
CA ASP A 11 -6.96 -5.19 -2.69
C ASP A 11 -5.50 -4.92 -2.27
N LEU A 12 -5.29 -4.32 -1.10
CA LEU A 12 -3.97 -4.00 -0.57
C LEU A 12 -3.38 -5.13 0.29
N GLU A 13 -4.23 -6.03 0.79
CA GLU A 13 -3.84 -7.12 1.69
C GLU A 13 -2.71 -8.03 1.16
N PRO A 14 -2.66 -8.38 -0.16
CA PRO A 14 -1.55 -9.16 -0.71
C PRO A 14 -0.18 -8.48 -0.57
N PHE A 15 -0.14 -7.15 -0.57
CA PHE A 15 1.11 -6.37 -0.43
C PHE A 15 1.58 -6.27 1.01
N ARG A 16 0.69 -6.48 1.99
CA ARG A 16 1.00 -6.34 3.41
C ARG A 16 2.23 -7.15 3.81
N ARG A 17 2.28 -8.42 3.44
CA ARG A 17 3.38 -9.33 3.81
C ARG A 17 4.73 -8.87 3.24
N GLU A 18 4.75 -8.46 1.98
CA GLU A 18 5.97 -8.00 1.32
C GLU A 18 6.45 -6.67 1.90
N LEU A 19 5.52 -5.73 2.09
CA LEU A 19 5.80 -4.42 2.69
C LEU A 19 6.29 -4.55 4.13
N THR A 20 5.71 -5.45 4.94
CA THR A 20 6.18 -5.68 6.32
C THR A 20 7.60 -6.21 6.31
N GLY A 21 7.94 -7.14 5.42
CA GLY A 21 9.31 -7.62 5.26
C GLY A 21 10.29 -6.54 4.80
N TYR A 22 9.85 -5.61 3.95
CA TYR A 22 10.63 -4.46 3.53
C TYR A 22 10.87 -3.48 4.69
N CYS A 23 9.80 -3.06 5.37
CA CYS A 23 9.88 -2.15 6.51
C CYS A 23 10.69 -2.77 7.67
N TYR A 24 10.56 -4.08 7.91
CA TYR A 24 11.34 -4.77 8.93
C TYR A 24 12.84 -4.73 8.63
N ARG A 25 13.25 -4.90 7.37
CA ARG A 25 14.67 -4.77 6.97
C ARG A 25 15.23 -3.36 7.16
N MET A 26 14.38 -2.33 7.12
CA MET A 26 14.78 -0.94 7.27
C MET A 26 14.77 -0.46 8.73
N LEU A 27 13.77 -0.89 9.51
CA LEU A 27 13.52 -0.41 10.87
C LEU A 27 14.09 -1.35 11.95
N GLY A 28 14.29 -2.63 11.63
CA GLY A 28 14.79 -3.63 12.60
C GLY A 28 13.79 -4.03 13.68
N SER A 29 12.57 -3.49 13.66
CA SER A 29 11.51 -3.73 14.63
C SER A 29 10.24 -4.23 13.94
N GLY A 30 9.66 -5.31 14.46
CA GLY A 30 8.44 -5.90 13.90
C GLY A 30 7.23 -4.98 14.05
N SER A 31 7.04 -4.40 15.23
CA SER A 31 5.92 -3.49 15.51
C SER A 31 6.01 -2.20 14.69
N GLU A 32 7.20 -1.58 14.61
CA GLU A 32 7.37 -0.37 13.80
C GLU A 32 7.20 -0.65 12.30
N ALA A 33 7.58 -1.85 11.85
CA ALA A 33 7.33 -2.27 10.48
C ALA A 33 5.85 -2.44 10.19
N GLU A 34 5.09 -3.05 11.11
CA GLU A 34 3.64 -3.16 10.96
C GLU A 34 2.94 -1.81 10.94
N ASP A 35 3.33 -0.88 11.83
CA ASP A 35 2.79 0.49 11.86
C ASP A 35 3.08 1.25 10.57
N ALA A 36 4.32 1.15 10.06
CA ALA A 36 4.71 1.78 8.79
C ALA A 36 3.90 1.25 7.59
N VAL A 37 3.62 -0.06 7.57
CA VAL A 37 2.79 -0.68 6.52
C VAL A 37 1.34 -0.22 6.61
N GLN A 38 0.78 -0.16 7.83
CA GLN A 38 -0.58 0.36 8.04
C GLN A 38 -0.72 1.79 7.49
N GLU A 39 0.22 2.68 7.83
CA GLU A 39 0.23 4.06 7.33
C GLU A 39 0.37 4.14 5.81
N ALA A 40 1.20 3.29 5.20
CA ALA A 40 1.36 3.23 3.75
C ALA A 40 0.07 2.78 3.05
N MET A 41 -0.58 1.73 3.55
CA MET A 41 -1.85 1.23 3.00
C MET A 41 -2.98 2.27 3.14
N LEU A 42 -3.05 2.96 4.29
CA LEU A 42 -4.01 4.03 4.52
C LEU A 42 -3.80 5.21 3.56
N ARG A 43 -2.55 5.60 3.31
CA ARG A 43 -2.21 6.62 2.29
C ARG A 43 -2.63 6.16 0.90
N ALA A 44 -2.31 4.92 0.53
CA ALA A 44 -2.67 4.36 -0.77
C ALA A 44 -4.18 4.35 -1.00
N TRP A 45 -4.97 3.94 0.00
CA TRP A 45 -6.42 3.95 -0.06
C TRP A 45 -6.98 5.38 -0.22
N ARG A 46 -6.51 6.35 0.57
CA ARG A 46 -6.95 7.75 0.44
C ARG A 46 -6.56 8.38 -0.90
N SER A 47 -5.41 8.01 -1.45
CA SER A 47 -4.94 8.51 -2.74
C SER A 47 -5.54 7.79 -3.94
N ALA A 48 -6.28 6.69 -3.72
CA ALA A 48 -6.84 5.86 -4.79
C ALA A 48 -7.82 6.61 -5.70
N GLU A 49 -8.62 7.53 -5.13
CA GLU A 49 -9.62 8.30 -5.87
C GLU A 49 -9.00 9.32 -6.83
N GLY A 50 -7.80 9.83 -6.50
CA GLY A 50 -7.07 10.80 -7.31
C GLY A 50 -6.00 10.19 -8.22
N PHE A 51 -5.85 8.86 -8.23
CA PHE A 51 -4.79 8.22 -8.99
C PHE A 51 -5.13 8.09 -10.48
N GLU A 52 -4.53 8.96 -11.29
CA GLU A 52 -4.76 9.04 -12.74
C GLU A 52 -4.10 7.91 -13.57
N GLY A 53 -3.55 6.87 -12.93
CA GLY A 53 -2.93 5.75 -13.64
C GLY A 53 -1.63 6.08 -14.38
N ARG A 54 -1.06 7.27 -14.14
CA ARG A 54 0.14 7.78 -14.84
C ARG A 54 1.46 7.18 -14.35
N SER A 55 1.43 6.47 -13.23
CA SER A 55 2.55 5.64 -12.75
C SER A 55 2.21 4.17 -13.00
N SER A 56 3.19 3.36 -13.43
CA SER A 56 2.99 1.91 -13.40
C SER A 56 2.71 1.50 -11.95
N ALA A 57 1.69 0.67 -11.72
CA ALA A 57 1.41 0.11 -10.40
C ALA A 57 2.50 -0.90 -9.94
N ARG A 58 3.70 -0.84 -10.54
CA ARG A 58 4.89 -1.64 -10.23
C ARG A 58 6.13 -0.96 -10.82
N SER A 59 7.04 -0.58 -9.94
CA SER A 59 8.47 -0.85 -10.07
C SER A 59 8.99 -1.31 -8.72
#